data_AF-M1D6J9-F1
#
_entry.id   AF-M1D6J9-F1
#
_cell.length_a   1.000
_cell.length_b   1.000
_cell.length_c   1.000
_cell.angle_alpha   90.00
_cell.angle_beta   90.00
_cell.angle_gamma   90.00
#
_symmetry.space_group_name_H-M   'P 1'
#
loop_
_entity.id
_entity.type
_entity.pdbx_description
1 polymer ?
#
loop_
_entity_poly.entity_id
_entity_poly.type
_entity_poly.pdbx_seq_one_letter_code
_entity_poly.pdbx_strand_id
1 'polypeptide(L)'
;MGIGIFLSIVTMIISGIVEDRRRTLAMTRPMLQMTREKGAISSMSGLWLIPQMALSGLSEAFALISENEFFYKQCPENMRSIAASFFFVGLAGSSYLSSFFSSVVHKTSNWLAEDLNKGKLDCFYYLMAALEILNLGYFLVCAKWYKYKGVAM
;
A
#
# COMPACT_ATOMS: atom_id res chain seq x y z
N MET A 1 -11.35 5.36 -9.57
CA MET A 1 -10.20 4.42 -9.46
C MET A 1 -8.92 5.20 -9.19
N GLY A 2 -8.59 6.22 -10.00
CA GLY A 2 -7.43 7.09 -9.76
C GLY A 2 -7.39 7.80 -8.39
N ILE A 3 -8.53 8.21 -7.83
CA ILE A 3 -8.60 8.83 -6.49
C ILE A 3 -8.13 7.84 -5.40
N GLY A 4 -8.53 6.56 -5.48
CA GLY A 4 -8.06 5.53 -4.55
C GLY A 4 -6.55 5.32 -4.67
N ILE A 5 -6.02 5.18 -5.89
CA ILE A 5 -4.57 5.03 -6.12
C ILE A 5 -3.80 6.25 -5.56
N PHE A 6 -4.30 7.47 -5.76
CA PHE A 6 -3.70 8.68 -5.22
C PHE A 6 -3.70 8.71 -3.69
N LEU A 7 -4.82 8.33 -3.06
CA LEU A 7 -4.89 8.22 -1.60
C LEU A 7 -3.95 7.15 -1.05
N SER A 8 -3.73 6.04 -1.78
CA SER A 8 -2.74 5.01 -1.42
C SER A 8 -1.33 5.60 -1.32
N ILE A 9 -0.92 6.37 -2.35
CA ILE A 9 0.39 7.04 -2.39
C ILE A 9 0.58 7.97 -1.20
N VAL A 10 -0.45 8.78 -0.90
CA VAL A 10 -0.42 9.69 0.26
C VAL A 10 -0.31 8.91 1.56
N THR A 11 -1.04 7.80 1.70
CA THR A 11 -0.98 6.92 2.88
C THR A 11 0.42 6.33 3.06
N MET A 12 1.05 5.87 1.97
CA MET A 12 2.39 5.30 1.99
C MET A 12 3.45 6.33 2.40
N ILE A 13 3.35 7.56 1.91
CA ILE A 13 4.23 8.67 2.31
C ILE A 13 4.05 9.01 3.79
N ILE A 14 2.80 9.10 4.27
CA ILE A 14 2.51 9.37 5.68
C ILE A 14 3.11 8.26 6.56
N SER A 15 2.96 7.00 6.17
CA SER A 15 3.52 5.86 6.89
C SER A 15 5.06 5.95 6.98
N GLY A 16 5.73 6.30 5.87
CA GLY A 16 7.17 6.54 5.86
C GLY A 16 7.62 7.67 6.79
N ILE A 17 6.88 8.78 6.85
CA ILE A 17 7.17 9.90 7.76
C ILE A 17 6.97 9.48 9.22
N VAL A 18 5.90 8.74 9.52
CA VAL A 18 5.60 8.24 10.87
C VAL A 18 6.72 7.30 11.34
N GLU A 19 7.24 6.45 10.45
CA GLU A 19 8.35 5.54 10.75
C GLU A 19 9.67 6.28 11.01
N ASP A 20 9.99 7.29 10.20
CA ASP A 20 11.17 8.14 10.42
C ASP A 20 11.11 8.88 11.78
N ARG A 21 9.92 9.34 12.16
CA ARG A 21 9.67 9.94 13.48
C ARG A 21 9.80 8.92 14.61
N ARG A 22 9.26 7.70 14.44
CA ARG A 22 9.41 6.58 15.41
C ARG A 22 10.88 6.25 15.64
N ARG A 23 11.65 6.19 14.55
CA ARG A 23 13.08 5.86 14.53
C ARG A 23 13.92 6.96 15.18
N THR A 24 13.66 8.22 14.88
CA THR A 24 14.35 9.36 15.49
C THR A 24 14.12 9.42 17.01
N LEU A 25 12.91 9.11 17.47
CA LEU A 25 12.60 9.01 18.91
C LEU A 25 13.33 7.84 19.59
N ALA A 26 13.44 6.69 18.92
CA ALA A 26 14.19 5.54 19.42
C ALA A 26 15.71 5.82 19.55
N MET A 27 16.27 6.66 18.68
CA MET A 27 17.70 7.04 18.75
C MET A 27 18.00 8.15 19.77
N THR A 28 17.06 9.07 19.99
CA THR A 28 17.31 10.29 20.82
C THR A 28 17.03 10.07 22.31
N ARG A 29 16.23 9.07 22.70
CA ARG A 29 15.93 8.75 24.11
C ARG A 29 16.23 7.29 24.46
N PRO A 30 17.51 6.90 24.63
CA PRO A 30 17.86 5.61 25.22
C PRO A 30 17.69 5.65 26.75
N MET A 31 16.52 6.01 27.27
CA MET A 31 16.20 5.91 28.70
C MET A 31 15.09 4.88 28.91
N LEU A 32 15.48 3.61 28.90
CA LEU A 32 15.13 2.61 29.93
C LEU A 32 15.67 1.26 29.48
N GLN A 33 16.57 0.72 30.30
CA GLN A 33 17.12 -0.63 30.20
C GLN A 33 16.01 -1.69 30.24
N MET A 34 16.36 -2.87 29.68
CA MET A 34 15.67 -4.17 29.70
C MET A 34 14.59 -4.34 28.60
N THR A 35 14.88 -4.93 27.44
CA THR A 35 15.25 -6.35 27.27
C THR A 35 15.87 -6.54 25.89
N ARG A 36 17.06 -7.14 25.84
CA ARG A 36 17.94 -7.26 24.66
C ARG A 36 17.45 -8.25 23.58
N GLU A 37 16.20 -8.71 23.64
CA GLU A 37 15.66 -9.73 22.72
C GLU A 37 14.45 -9.28 21.90
N LYS A 38 13.82 -8.15 22.22
CA LYS A 38 12.69 -7.62 21.47
C LYS A 38 12.89 -6.12 21.31
N GLY A 39 13.14 -5.69 20.08
CA GLY A 39 13.60 -4.36 19.70
C GLY A 39 12.98 -3.21 20.51
N ALA A 40 13.82 -2.22 20.83
CA ALA A 40 13.47 -1.08 21.68
C ALA A 40 12.07 -0.53 21.33
N ILE A 41 11.14 -0.70 22.26
CA ILE A 41 9.78 -0.20 22.16
C ILE A 41 9.86 1.31 22.30
N SER A 42 9.93 2.00 21.16
CA SER A 42 9.77 3.45 21.10
C SER A 42 8.44 3.77 21.77
N SER A 43 8.46 4.66 22.78
CA SER A 43 7.27 5.15 23.50
C SER A 43 6.46 6.09 22.58
N MET A 44 6.07 5.59 21.41
CA MET A 44 5.20 6.27 20.47
C MET A 44 3.81 5.70 20.69
N SER A 45 2.86 6.57 21.02
CA SER A 45 1.48 6.17 21.27
C SER A 45 0.92 5.43 20.04
N GLY A 46 0.33 4.26 20.24
CA GLY A 46 -0.33 3.48 19.18
C GLY A 46 -1.45 4.26 18.45
N LEU A 47 -1.84 5.41 18.99
CA LEU A 47 -2.71 6.40 18.34
C LEU A 47 -2.16 6.89 16.98
N TRP A 48 -0.85 6.85 16.74
CA TRP A 48 -0.29 7.23 15.43
C TRP A 48 -0.58 6.22 14.31
N LEU A 49 -0.98 5.00 14.66
CA LEU A 49 -1.39 3.99 13.68
C LEU A 49 -2.80 4.28 13.11
N ILE A 50 -3.63 5.02 13.86
CA ILE A 50 -5.02 5.30 13.53
C ILE A 50 -5.15 6.09 12.21
N PRO A 51 -4.46 7.23 12.00
CA PRO A 51 -4.63 8.01 10.78
C PRO A 51 -4.17 7.23 9.54
N GLN A 52 -3.07 6.46 9.61
CA GLN A 52 -2.63 5.67 8.47
C GLN A 52 -3.60 4.52 8.14
N MET A 53 -4.16 3.84 9.15
CA MET A 53 -5.16 2.78 8.93
C MET A 53 -6.47 3.35 8.37
N ALA A 54 -6.91 4.51 8.87
CA ALA A 54 -8.10 5.19 8.37
C ALA A 54 -7.94 5.62 6.90
N LEU A 55 -6.80 6.22 6.54
CA LEU A 55 -6.51 6.62 5.17
C LEU A 55 -6.36 5.41 4.24
N SER A 56 -5.72 4.33 4.70
CA SER A 56 -5.62 3.07 3.94
C SER A 56 -7.00 2.49 3.64
N GLY A 57 -7.88 2.41 4.65
CA GLY A 57 -9.24 1.92 4.46
C GLY A 57 -10.06 2.81 3.52
N LEU A 58 -9.88 4.12 3.60
CA LEU A 58 -10.54 5.06 2.68
C LEU A 58 -10.05 4.88 1.24
N SER A 59 -8.74 4.74 1.05
CA SER A 59 -8.11 4.45 -0.24
C SER A 59 -8.68 3.18 -0.87
N GLU A 60 -8.72 2.09 -0.11
CA GLU A 60 -9.27 0.80 -0.55
C GLU A 60 -10.75 0.89 -0.89
N ALA A 61 -11.56 1.55 -0.05
CA ALA A 61 -12.98 1.73 -0.32
C ALA A 61 -13.22 2.48 -1.64
N PHE A 62 -12.51 3.58 -1.88
CA PHE A 62 -12.63 4.31 -3.14
C PHE A 62 -12.14 3.51 -4.34
N ALA A 63 -11.06 2.73 -4.19
CA ALA A 63 -10.57 1.86 -5.26
C ALA A 63 -11.61 0.79 -5.62
N LEU A 64 -12.13 0.08 -4.62
CA LEU A 64 -13.06 -1.03 -4.80
C LEU A 64 -14.42 -0.58 -5.35
N ILE A 65 -14.99 0.53 -4.82
CA ILE A 65 -16.25 1.09 -5.34
C ILE A 65 -16.08 1.50 -6.80
N SER A 66 -14.97 2.17 -7.12
CA SER A 66 -14.69 2.60 -8.49
C SER A 66 -14.52 1.45 -9.46
N GLU A 67 -13.83 0.40 -9.04
CA GLU A 67 -13.58 -0.80 -9.84
C GLU A 67 -14.88 -1.54 -10.12
N ASN A 68 -15.73 -1.72 -9.09
CA ASN A 68 -17.06 -2.29 -9.26
C ASN A 68 -17.92 -1.47 -10.23
N GLU A 69 -17.99 -0.15 -10.04
CA GLU A 69 -18.78 0.71 -10.93
C GLU A 69 -18.28 0.64 -12.38
N PHE A 70 -16.96 0.59 -12.59
CA PHE A 70 -16.38 0.41 -13.91
C PHE A 70 -16.76 -0.93 -14.53
N PHE A 71 -16.64 -2.03 -13.80
CA PHE A 71 -17.04 -3.35 -14.28
C PHE A 71 -18.54 -3.40 -14.62
N TYR A 72 -19.40 -2.81 -13.79
CA TYR A 72 -20.84 -2.76 -14.07
C TYR A 72 -21.19 -1.93 -15.30
N LYS A 73 -20.50 -0.80 -15.54
CA LYS A 73 -20.74 0.07 -16.70
C LYS A 73 -20.15 -0.48 -18.00
N GLN A 74 -19.02 -1.17 -17.92
CA GLN A 74 -18.24 -1.53 -19.11
C GLN A 74 -18.42 -2.99 -19.54
N CYS A 75 -18.77 -3.91 -18.62
CA CYS A 75 -19.05 -5.29 -18.97
C CYS A 75 -20.51 -5.49 -19.40
N PRO A 76 -20.76 -6.19 -20.53
CA PRO A 76 -22.10 -6.61 -20.90
C PRO A 76 -22.64 -7.63 -19.88
N GLU A 77 -23.96 -7.69 -19.75
CA GLU A 77 -24.63 -8.40 -18.64
C GLU A 77 -24.29 -9.89 -18.57
N ASN A 78 -24.04 -10.50 -19.74
CA ASN A 78 -23.62 -11.89 -19.91
C ASN A 78 -22.16 -12.18 -19.49
N MET A 79 -21.32 -11.17 -19.28
CA MET A 79 -19.90 -11.34 -18.90
C MET A 79 -19.59 -10.91 -17.46
N ARG A 80 -20.60 -10.52 -16.66
CA ARG A 80 -20.40 -10.06 -15.28
C ARG A 80 -19.71 -11.10 -14.39
N SER A 81 -20.02 -12.39 -14.57
CA SER A 81 -19.37 -13.49 -13.82
C SER A 81 -17.88 -13.61 -14.13
N ILE A 82 -17.49 -13.38 -15.39
CA ILE A 82 -16.08 -13.39 -15.81
C ILE A 82 -15.33 -12.19 -15.19
N ALA A 83 -15.96 -11.00 -15.17
CA ALA A 83 -15.39 -9.82 -14.53
C ALA A 83 -15.17 -10.03 -13.02
N ALA A 84 -16.14 -10.58 -12.31
CA ALA A 84 -16.00 -10.93 -10.89
C ALA A 84 -14.88 -11.96 -10.67
N SER A 85 -14.74 -12.94 -11.57
CA SER A 85 -13.66 -13.92 -11.51
C SER A 85 -12.27 -13.28 -11.68
N PHE A 86 -12.13 -12.33 -12.61
CA PHE A 86 -10.90 -11.54 -12.78
C PHE A 86 -10.54 -10.73 -11.53
N PHE A 87 -11.54 -10.18 -10.83
CA PHE A 87 -11.30 -9.49 -9.55
C PHE A 87 -10.69 -10.43 -8.50
N PHE A 88 -11.26 -11.63 -8.31
CA PHE A 88 -10.70 -12.61 -7.38
C PHE A 88 -9.30 -13.11 -7.79
N VAL A 89 -9.06 -13.30 -9.08
CA VAL A 89 -7.73 -13.64 -9.60
C VAL A 89 -6.75 -12.50 -9.34
N GLY A 90 -7.18 -11.24 -9.48
CA GLY A 90 -6.40 -10.07 -9.11
C GLY A 90 -6.02 -10.06 -7.63
N LEU A 91 -6.97 -10.32 -6.74
CA LEU A 91 -6.70 -10.43 -5.29
C LEU A 91 -5.71 -11.57 -4.95
N ALA A 92 -5.87 -12.73 -5.59
CA ALA A 92 -4.94 -13.84 -5.44
C ALA A 92 -3.53 -13.45 -5.94
N GLY A 93 -3.45 -12.85 -7.13
CA GLY A 93 -2.20 -12.34 -7.71
C GLY A 93 -1.51 -11.33 -6.80
N SER A 94 -2.26 -10.39 -6.21
CA SER A 94 -1.75 -9.42 -5.23
C SER A 94 -1.16 -10.11 -3.99
N SER A 95 -1.79 -11.19 -3.50
CA SER A 95 -1.31 -11.96 -2.35
C SER A 95 0.01 -12.68 -2.65
N TYR A 96 0.14 -13.24 -3.86
CA TYR A 96 1.40 -13.84 -4.33
C TYR A 96 2.49 -12.79 -4.53
N LEU A 97 2.15 -11.64 -5.11
CA LEU A 97 3.08 -10.52 -5.26
C LEU A 97 3.59 -10.02 -3.92
N SER A 98 2.72 -9.85 -2.93
CA SER A 98 3.12 -9.46 -1.56
C SER A 98 4.12 -10.45 -0.96
N SER A 99 3.86 -11.75 -1.11
CA SER A 99 4.77 -12.81 -0.64
C SER A 99 6.10 -12.84 -1.41
N PHE A 100 6.06 -12.56 -2.71
CA PHE A 100 7.27 -12.46 -3.53
C PHE A 100 8.11 -11.25 -3.11
N PHE A 101 7.49 -10.09 -2.92
CA PHE A 101 8.17 -8.88 -2.47
C PHE A 101 8.84 -9.07 -1.11
N SER A 102 8.13 -9.65 -0.14
CA SER A 102 8.72 -9.92 1.19
C SER A 102 9.92 -10.86 1.11
N SER A 103 9.84 -11.91 0.29
CA SER A 103 10.94 -12.85 0.04
C SER A 103 12.15 -12.19 -0.65
N VAL A 104 11.92 -11.37 -1.68
CA VAL A 104 12.97 -10.62 -2.39
C VAL A 104 13.66 -9.64 -1.46
N VAL A 105 12.89 -8.90 -0.66
CA VAL A 105 13.43 -7.96 0.33
C VAL A 105 14.27 -8.70 1.36
N HIS A 106 13.77 -9.81 1.90
CA HIS A 106 14.49 -10.63 2.87
C HIS A 106 15.82 -11.17 2.31
N LYS A 107 15.84 -11.57 1.03
CA LYS A 107 17.03 -12.13 0.37
C LYS A 107 18.04 -11.07 -0.07
N THR A 108 17.58 -9.91 -0.53
CA THR A 108 18.43 -8.86 -1.12
C THR A 108 18.99 -7.91 -0.07
N SER A 109 18.32 -7.76 1.07
CA SER A 109 18.75 -6.83 2.10
C SER A 109 18.27 -7.24 3.49
N ASN A 110 19.07 -6.95 4.51
CA ASN A 110 18.65 -6.99 5.92
C ASN A 110 17.65 -5.86 6.29
N TRP A 111 16.83 -5.39 5.34
CA TRP A 111 15.79 -4.38 5.59
C TRP A 111 14.68 -4.94 6.48
N LEU A 112 14.46 -6.25 6.41
CA LEU A 112 13.57 -7.01 7.28
C LEU A 112 14.38 -7.94 8.20
N ALA A 113 15.39 -7.38 8.88
CA ALA A 113 16.10 -8.09 9.93
C ALA A 113 15.18 -8.31 11.14
N GLU A 114 15.40 -9.38 11.91
CA GLU A 114 14.69 -9.67 13.19
C GLU A 114 14.66 -8.45 14.13
N ASP A 115 15.69 -7.59 14.05
CA ASP A 115 15.72 -6.27 14.68
C ASP A 115 15.10 -5.19 13.77
N LEU A 116 13.84 -4.83 14.05
CA LEU A 116 13.11 -3.72 13.40
C LEU A 116 13.85 -2.36 13.46
N ASN A 117 14.80 -2.19 14.40
CA ASN A 117 15.61 -0.98 14.55
C ASN A 117 16.88 -0.95 13.68
N LYS A 118 17.33 -2.10 13.16
CA LYS A 118 18.47 -2.20 12.24
C LYS A 118 18.03 -2.24 10.78
N GLY A 119 16.83 -2.74 10.51
CA GLY A 119 16.21 -2.70 9.19
C GLY A 119 15.87 -1.28 8.77
N LYS A 120 16.28 -0.87 7.57
CA LYS A 120 15.81 0.39 6.94
C LYS A 120 14.40 0.18 6.37
N LEU A 121 13.41 0.07 7.24
CA LEU A 121 11.99 -0.03 6.87
C LEU A 121 11.55 1.18 6.03
N ASP A 122 12.14 2.35 6.30
CA ASP A 122 11.95 3.59 5.53
C ASP A 122 12.19 3.38 4.02
N CYS A 123 13.25 2.65 3.64
CA CYS A 123 13.56 2.38 2.23
C CYS A 123 12.50 1.50 1.57
N PHE A 124 11.88 0.59 2.32
CA PHE A 124 10.79 -0.23 1.83
C PHE A 124 9.53 0.61 1.57
N TYR A 125 9.17 1.51 2.49
CA TYR A 125 8.04 2.43 2.29
C TYR A 125 8.25 3.37 1.10
N TYR A 126 9.45 3.95 0.94
CA TYR A 126 9.76 4.78 -0.23
C TYR A 126 9.76 3.98 -1.54
N LEU A 127 10.25 2.74 -1.54
CA LEU A 127 10.21 1.87 -2.72
C LEU A 127 8.76 1.53 -3.11
N MET A 128 7.92 1.22 -2.14
CA MET A 128 6.48 1.00 -2.36
C MET A 128 5.80 2.25 -2.90
N ALA A 129 6.08 3.43 -2.32
CA ALA A 129 5.55 4.70 -2.82
C ALA A 129 5.98 4.98 -4.26
N ALA A 130 7.24 4.72 -4.61
CA ALA A 130 7.73 4.86 -5.98
C ALA A 130 7.00 3.92 -6.96
N LEU A 131 6.75 2.67 -6.55
CA LEU A 131 6.00 1.70 -7.34
C LEU A 131 4.55 2.14 -7.55
N GLU A 132 3.90 2.67 -6.52
CA GLU A 132 2.52 3.20 -6.61
C GLU A 132 2.44 4.43 -7.52
N ILE A 133 3.44 5.33 -7.48
CA ILE A 133 3.52 6.48 -8.40
C ILE A 133 3.68 6.01 -9.85
N LEU A 134 4.53 5.00 -10.10
CA LEU A 134 4.67 4.40 -11.43
C LEU A 134 3.34 3.76 -11.88
N ASN A 135 2.64 3.07 -10.99
CA ASN A 135 1.33 2.48 -11.25
C ASN A 135 0.28 3.56 -11.59
N LEU A 136 0.27 4.69 -10.87
CA LEU A 136 -0.60 5.82 -11.18
C LEU A 136 -0.28 6.40 -12.56
N GLY A 137 1.01 6.57 -12.88
CA GLY A 137 1.45 7.04 -14.19
C GLY A 137 0.98 6.13 -15.32
N TYR A 138 1.17 4.81 -15.16
CA TYR A 138 0.68 3.80 -16.10
C TYR A 138 -0.85 3.85 -16.25
N PHE A 139 -1.58 3.92 -15.12
CA PHE A 139 -3.03 4.04 -15.10
C PHE A 139 -3.51 5.28 -15.87
N LEU A 140 -2.86 6.44 -15.69
CA LEU A 140 -3.22 7.67 -16.40
C LEU A 140 -3.00 7.56 -17.91
N VAL A 141 -1.91 6.92 -18.35
CA VAL A 141 -1.65 6.66 -19.78
C VAL A 141 -2.74 5.76 -20.37
N CYS A 142 -3.06 4.65 -19.70
CA CYS A 142 -4.13 3.75 -20.11
C CYS A 142 -5.49 4.47 -20.12
N ALA A 143 -5.82 5.24 -19.08
CA ALA A 143 -7.07 5.99 -18.99
C ALA A 143 -7.20 7.02 -20.12
N LYS A 144 -6.10 7.66 -20.53
CA LYS A 144 -6.08 8.62 -21.64
C LYS A 144 -6.27 7.94 -23.00
N TRP A 145 -5.80 6.70 -23.15
CA TRP A 145 -6.00 5.91 -24.38
C TRP A 145 -7.32 5.15 -24.41
N TYR A 146 -7.95 4.93 -23.26
CA TYR A 146 -9.21 4.21 -23.18
C TYR A 146 -10.37 5.05 -23.68
N LYS A 147 -10.97 4.66 -24.80
CA LYS A 147 -12.25 5.24 -25.25
C LYS A 147 -13.38 4.65 -24.42
N TYR A 148 -13.98 5.47 -23.57
CA TYR A 148 -15.22 5.11 -22.89
C TYR A 148 -16.28 4.71 -23.92
N LYS A 149 -17.02 3.63 -23.64
CA LYS A 149 -18.26 3.37 -24.39
C LYS A 149 -19.17 4.55 -24.10
N GLY A 150 -19.61 5.23 -25.15
CA GLY A 150 -20.57 6.31 -25.01
C GLY A 150 -21.79 5.77 -24.25
N VAL A 151 -22.12 6.43 -23.14
CA VAL A 151 -23.47 6.35 -22.60
C VAL A 151 -24.35 6.82 -23.76
N ALA A 152 -25.01 5.88 -24.43
CA ALA A 152 -26.10 6.22 -25.33
C ALA A 152 -27.16 6.89 -24.45
N MET A 153 -27.19 8.22 -24.47
CA MET A 153 -28.35 8.99 -24.06
C MET A 153 -29.46 8.79 -25.08
#